data_AF-A0A4R4EHU3-F1
#
_entry.id   AF-A0A4R4EHU3-F1
#
_cell.length_a   1.000
_cell.length_b   1.000
_cell.length_c   1.000
_cell.angle_alpha   90.00
_cell.angle_beta   90.00
_cell.angle_gamma   90.00
#
_symmetry.space_group_name_H-M   'P 1'
#
loop_
_entity.id
_entity.type
_entity.pdbx_description
1 polymer ?
#
loop_
_entity_poly.entity_id
_entity_poly.type
_entity_poly.pdbx_seq_one_letter_code
_entity_poly.pdbx_strand_id
1 'polypeptide(L)'
;MLRFIKQGFIVTWNQPFAVITLFIYRLIWSVILYKTIGSIIVPILHRYPETEQGLMARHLFFAEGQFQFIKTDLPNAYIWLGLGLLAARMILHPVLNAGVYYSLANEHMNSGYRFIRGIKQLTLPYFLYYIVQTALTLLPLLWLWPKFGKIATMTSSLPQLATSLLPWMIGYLLYIYFVHLCFMYIQFGKLYEAGPFTSLFRLICWSPMVLSIAIIMLLITGIFTLAAYTATYIWAGLLALLIYQLFPLFSSYLRIWSIASQYELWRYRDVV
;
A
#
# COMPACT_ATOMS: atom_id res chain seq x y z
N MET A 1 17.09 6.06 -19.02
CA MET A 1 16.27 5.24 -18.09
C MET A 1 17.13 4.58 -17.01
N LEU A 2 18.04 3.65 -17.35
CA LEU A 2 18.89 2.94 -16.37
C LEU A 2 19.71 3.87 -15.45
N ARG A 3 20.16 5.02 -15.98
CA ARG A 3 20.83 6.06 -15.18
C ARG A 3 19.98 6.54 -13.99
N PHE A 4 18.70 6.83 -14.19
CA PHE A 4 17.78 7.31 -13.14
C PHE A 4 17.45 6.21 -12.12
N ILE A 5 17.38 4.96 -12.58
CA ILE A 5 17.22 3.80 -11.70
C ILE A 5 18.46 3.65 -10.80
N LYS A 6 19.66 3.72 -11.38
CA LYS A 6 20.92 3.64 -10.64
C LYS A 6 21.13 4.83 -9.69
N GLN A 7 20.81 6.05 -10.13
CA GLN A 7 20.89 7.24 -9.28
C GLN A 7 19.89 7.16 -8.12
N GLY A 8 18.63 6.79 -8.40
CA GLY A 8 17.64 6.57 -7.34
C GLY A 8 18.07 5.51 -6.32
N PHE A 9 18.81 4.47 -6.75
CA PHE A 9 19.37 3.48 -5.84
C PHE A 9 20.41 4.10 -4.89
N ILE A 10 21.35 4.88 -5.43
CA ILE A 10 22.40 5.57 -4.65
C ILE A 10 21.75 6.55 -3.65
N VAL A 11 20.78 7.35 -4.11
CA VAL A 11 20.03 8.28 -3.25
C VAL A 11 19.37 7.52 -2.10
N THR A 12 18.68 6.42 -2.39
CA THR A 12 18.00 5.59 -1.38
C THR A 12 18.96 5.01 -0.36
N TRP A 13 20.12 4.54 -0.80
CA TRP A 13 21.18 4.02 0.08
C TRP A 13 21.66 5.09 1.08
N ASN A 14 21.72 6.35 0.66
CA ASN A 14 22.08 7.49 1.49
C ASN A 14 20.93 8.00 2.39
N GLN A 15 19.78 7.30 2.44
CA GLN A 15 18.63 7.67 3.28
C GLN A 15 18.23 6.58 4.29
N PRO A 16 19.16 6.03 5.10
CA PRO A 16 18.84 4.93 6.01
C PRO A 16 17.77 5.31 7.03
N PHE A 17 17.73 6.57 7.48
CA PHE A 17 16.74 7.05 8.44
C PHE A 17 15.30 6.92 7.92
N ALA A 18 15.05 7.28 6.66
CA ALA A 18 13.72 7.17 6.05
C ALA A 18 13.32 5.70 5.86
N VAL A 19 14.26 4.85 5.42
CA VAL A 19 14.04 3.40 5.25
C VAL A 19 13.69 2.75 6.60
N ILE A 20 14.49 3.01 7.63
CA ILE A 20 14.30 2.44 8.98
C ILE A 20 13.00 2.95 9.60
N THR A 21 12.67 4.23 9.46
CA THR A 21 11.41 4.79 9.98
C THR A 21 10.20 4.14 9.33
N LEU A 22 10.19 3.99 8.00
CA LEU A 22 9.12 3.30 7.28
C LEU A 22 9.05 1.81 7.62
N PHE A 23 10.20 1.17 7.83
CA PHE A 23 10.28 -0.22 8.29
C PHE A 23 9.63 -0.39 9.66
N ILE A 24 10.03 0.42 10.65
CA ILE A 24 9.48 0.38 12.01
C ILE A 24 7.97 0.62 11.97
N TYR A 25 7.52 1.63 11.22
CA TYR A 25 6.09 1.91 11.03
C TYR A 25 5.34 0.68 10.49
N ARG A 26 5.85 0.06 9.43
CA ARG A 26 5.23 -1.15 8.85
C ARG A 26 5.24 -2.32 9.83
N LEU A 27 6.33 -2.53 10.55
CA LEU A 27 6.45 -3.61 11.54
C LEU A 27 5.44 -3.43 12.67
N ILE A 28 5.35 -2.23 13.25
CA ILE A 28 4.36 -1.89 14.27
C ILE A 28 2.95 -2.16 13.73
N TRP A 29 2.65 -1.70 12.51
CA TRP A 29 1.33 -1.89 11.91
C TRP A 29 1.01 -3.38 11.68
N SER A 30 1.98 -4.16 11.19
CA SER A 30 1.84 -5.61 11.00
C SER A 30 1.57 -6.34 12.32
N VAL A 31 2.32 -6.01 13.38
CA VAL A 31 2.13 -6.63 14.71
C VAL A 31 0.78 -6.26 15.31
N ILE A 32 0.37 -4.99 15.23
CA ILE A 32 -0.94 -4.53 15.71
C ILE A 32 -2.04 -5.30 14.98
N LEU A 33 -2.04 -5.31 13.65
CA LEU A 33 -3.05 -6.02 12.86
C LEU A 33 -3.06 -7.52 13.16
N TYR A 34 -1.90 -8.16 13.22
CA TYR A 34 -1.79 -9.59 13.51
C TYR A 34 -2.37 -9.92 14.89
N LYS A 35 -2.02 -9.17 15.93
CA LYS A 35 -2.55 -9.38 17.28
C LYS A 35 -4.04 -9.09 17.38
N THR A 36 -4.53 -8.02 16.75
CA THR A 36 -5.96 -7.71 16.72
C THR A 36 -6.74 -8.82 16.03
N ILE A 37 -6.34 -9.22 14.82
CA ILE A 37 -6.99 -10.29 14.07
C ILE A 37 -6.93 -11.61 14.87
N GLY A 38 -5.77 -11.95 15.43
CA GLY A 38 -5.59 -13.12 16.28
C GLY A 38 -6.51 -13.10 17.50
N SER A 39 -6.66 -11.96 18.18
CA SER A 39 -7.55 -11.82 19.33
C SER A 39 -9.03 -12.05 19.01
N ILE A 40 -9.42 -11.86 17.74
CA ILE A 40 -10.79 -12.10 17.26
C ILE A 40 -10.94 -13.54 16.78
N ILE A 41 -10.01 -14.01 15.94
CA ILE A 41 -10.12 -15.31 15.27
C ILE A 41 -9.81 -16.48 16.21
N VAL A 42 -8.79 -16.37 17.06
CA VAL A 42 -8.35 -17.49 17.92
C VAL A 42 -9.44 -17.96 18.88
N PRO A 43 -10.19 -17.09 19.59
CA PRO A 43 -11.31 -17.52 20.42
C PRO A 43 -12.41 -18.21 19.62
N ILE A 44 -12.70 -17.73 18.40
CA ILE A 44 -13.69 -18.33 17.51
C ILE A 44 -13.25 -19.74 17.09
N LEU A 45 -11.98 -19.92 16.73
CA LEU A 45 -11.43 -21.23 16.37
C LEU A 45 -11.44 -22.21 17.55
N HIS A 46 -11.15 -21.76 18.77
CA HIS A 46 -11.26 -22.60 19.97
C HIS A 46 -12.71 -22.95 20.30
N ARG A 47 -13.68 -22.09 19.95
CA ARG A 47 -15.10 -22.32 20.20
C ARG A 47 -15.71 -23.35 19.24
N TYR A 48 -15.20 -23.43 18.00
CA TYR A 48 -15.66 -24.39 16.99
C TYR A 48 -14.47 -25.20 16.44
N PRO A 49 -13.91 -26.14 17.21
CA PRO A 49 -12.79 -26.96 16.77
C PRO A 49 -13.21 -27.91 15.63
N GLU A 50 -12.28 -28.18 14.71
CA GLU A 50 -12.45 -29.19 13.65
C GLU A 50 -12.38 -30.61 14.26
N THR A 51 -13.49 -31.07 14.82
CA THR A 51 -13.69 -32.48 15.19
C THR A 51 -14.62 -33.16 14.17
N GLU A 52 -14.81 -34.49 14.29
CA GLU A 52 -15.59 -35.31 13.33
C GLU A 52 -17.05 -34.84 13.09
N GLN A 53 -17.55 -33.89 13.88
CA GLN A 53 -18.85 -33.22 13.71
C GLN A 53 -18.78 -31.92 12.88
N GLY A 54 -17.79 -31.77 11.99
CA GLY A 54 -17.49 -30.53 11.26
C GLY A 54 -18.65 -29.90 10.50
N LEU A 55 -19.61 -30.69 10.01
CA LEU A 55 -20.80 -30.15 9.33
C LEU A 55 -21.77 -29.46 10.31
N MET A 56 -22.00 -30.06 11.49
CA MET A 56 -22.92 -29.51 12.49
C MET A 56 -22.31 -28.29 13.21
N ALA A 57 -21.01 -28.33 13.50
CA ALA A 57 -20.26 -27.19 14.03
C ALA A 57 -20.27 -25.98 13.07
N ARG A 58 -20.19 -26.22 11.75
CA ARG A 58 -20.27 -25.17 10.74
C ARG A 58 -21.65 -24.53 10.66
N HIS A 59 -22.72 -25.32 10.71
CA HIS A 59 -24.09 -24.79 10.75
C HIS A 59 -24.35 -23.98 12.02
N LEU A 60 -23.86 -24.45 13.18
CA LEU A 60 -23.94 -23.73 14.44
C LEU A 60 -23.17 -22.40 14.39
N PHE A 61 -21.97 -22.39 13.80
CA PHE A 61 -21.19 -21.16 13.57
C PHE A 61 -21.96 -20.14 12.74
N PHE A 62 -22.58 -20.54 11.62
CA PHE A 62 -23.36 -19.62 10.79
C PHE A 62 -24.61 -19.11 11.49
N ALA A 63 -25.35 -19.98 12.20
CA ALA A 63 -26.55 -19.60 12.93
C ALA A 63 -26.22 -18.64 14.09
N GLU A 64 -25.17 -18.94 14.86
CA GLU A 64 -24.73 -18.09 15.96
C GLU A 64 -24.08 -16.79 15.46
N GLY A 65 -23.32 -16.84 14.36
CA GLY A 65 -22.79 -15.66 13.70
C GLY A 65 -23.91 -14.71 13.26
N GLN A 66 -24.94 -15.23 12.60
CA GLN A 66 -26.11 -14.43 12.21
C GLN A 66 -26.82 -13.83 13.43
N PHE A 67 -26.97 -14.60 14.52
CA PHE A 67 -27.56 -14.10 15.75
C PHE A 67 -26.72 -12.99 16.37
N GLN A 68 -25.41 -13.17 16.52
CA GLN A 68 -24.52 -12.17 17.12
C GLN A 68 -24.37 -10.92 16.26
N PHE A 69 -24.44 -11.03 14.93
CA PHE A 69 -24.39 -9.87 14.03
C PHE A 69 -25.69 -9.06 14.02
N ILE A 70 -26.86 -9.69 14.20
CA ILE A 70 -28.17 -9.02 14.09
C ILE A 70 -28.70 -8.59 15.47
N LYS A 71 -28.47 -9.38 16.52
CA LYS A 71 -29.11 -9.20 17.83
C LYS A 71 -28.17 -8.62 18.90
N THR A 72 -26.86 -8.62 18.68
CA THR A 72 -25.87 -8.19 19.67
C THR A 72 -25.09 -6.98 19.16
N ASP A 73 -24.59 -6.14 20.07
CA ASP A 73 -23.68 -5.01 19.77
C ASP A 73 -22.22 -5.42 19.52
N LEU A 74 -21.94 -6.73 19.47
CA LEU A 74 -20.61 -7.28 19.19
C LEU A 74 -19.92 -6.69 17.93
N PRO A 75 -20.60 -6.53 16.77
CA PRO A 75 -19.98 -5.95 15.59
C PRO A 75 -19.60 -4.47 15.79
N ASN A 76 -20.32 -3.71 16.63
CA ASN A 76 -20.05 -2.28 16.82
C ASN A 76 -18.64 -2.05 17.39
N ALA A 77 -18.22 -2.82 18.39
CA ALA A 77 -16.90 -2.68 18.99
C ALA A 77 -15.77 -2.94 17.97
N TYR A 78 -15.91 -3.96 17.13
CA TYR A 78 -14.92 -4.29 16.11
C TYR A 78 -14.91 -3.31 14.95
N ILE A 79 -16.08 -2.78 14.56
CA ILE A 79 -16.18 -1.72 13.55
C ILE A 79 -15.46 -0.46 14.04
N TRP A 80 -15.71 -0.03 15.28
CA TRP A 80 -15.02 1.14 15.86
C TRP A 80 -13.51 0.94 15.97
N LEU A 81 -13.06 -0.26 16.36
CA LEU A 81 -11.63 -0.59 16.37
C LEU A 81 -11.04 -0.51 14.95
N GLY A 82 -11.72 -1.10 13.97
CA GLY A 82 -11.31 -1.06 12.57
C GLY A 82 -11.24 0.36 12.01
N LEU A 83 -12.25 1.18 12.32
CA LEU A 83 -12.30 2.60 11.95
C LEU A 83 -11.18 3.40 12.64
N GLY A 84 -10.90 3.14 13.92
CA GLY A 84 -9.80 3.77 14.65
C GLY A 84 -8.43 3.45 14.04
N LEU A 85 -8.19 2.17 13.71
CA LEU A 85 -6.98 1.75 13.01
C LEU A 85 -6.90 2.37 11.60
N LEU A 86 -8.01 2.40 10.87
CA LEU A 86 -8.05 3.01 9.54
C LEU A 86 -7.75 4.52 9.62
N ALA A 87 -8.36 5.24 10.56
CA ALA A 87 -8.11 6.66 10.79
C ALA A 87 -6.63 6.93 11.16
N ALA A 88 -6.06 6.14 12.08
CA ALA A 88 -4.65 6.24 12.43
C ALA A 88 -3.76 6.05 11.20
N ARG A 89 -4.06 5.06 10.35
CA ARG A 89 -3.33 4.83 9.10
C ARG A 89 -3.49 5.99 8.11
N MET A 90 -4.68 6.54 7.99
CA MET A 90 -4.96 7.68 7.10
C MET A 90 -4.21 8.94 7.50
N ILE A 91 -3.90 9.11 8.80
CA ILE A 91 -3.11 10.24 9.30
C ILE A 91 -1.60 9.95 9.16
N LEU A 92 -1.14 8.80 9.64
CA LEU A 92 0.29 8.47 9.69
C LEU A 92 0.91 8.31 8.30
N HIS A 93 0.17 7.74 7.35
CA HIS A 93 0.70 7.47 6.02
C HIS A 93 1.13 8.73 5.24
N PRO A 94 0.28 9.77 5.06
CA PRO A 94 0.69 11.01 4.40
C PRO A 94 1.76 11.78 5.18
N VAL A 95 1.74 11.74 6.51
CA VAL A 95 2.78 12.33 7.38
C VAL A 95 4.16 11.74 7.06
N LEU A 96 4.28 10.40 7.07
CA LEU A 96 5.54 9.74 6.78
C LEU A 96 6.00 9.98 5.33
N ASN A 97 5.06 9.99 4.37
CA ASN A 97 5.39 10.33 2.99
C ASN A 97 5.92 11.76 2.87
N ALA A 98 5.33 12.75 3.53
CA ALA A 98 5.83 14.12 3.53
C ALA A 98 7.31 14.19 3.99
N GLY A 99 7.67 13.43 5.03
CA GLY A 99 9.06 13.29 5.47
C GLY A 99 9.99 12.67 4.42
N VAL A 100 9.56 11.59 3.75
CA VAL A 100 10.34 10.94 2.68
C VAL A 100 10.60 11.89 1.52
N TYR A 101 9.55 12.55 1.01
CA TYR A 101 9.66 13.43 -0.15
C TYR A 101 10.57 14.64 0.13
N TYR A 102 10.42 15.27 1.30
CA TYR A 102 11.30 16.36 1.70
C TYR A 102 12.76 15.92 1.89
N SER A 103 12.96 14.72 2.45
CA SER A 103 14.27 14.10 2.66
C SER A 103 15.00 13.84 1.33
N LEU A 104 14.26 13.50 0.28
CA LEU A 104 14.80 13.35 -1.08
C LEU A 104 15.18 14.69 -1.70
N ALA A 105 14.41 15.75 -1.44
CA ALA A 105 14.71 17.08 -1.98
C ALA A 105 15.90 17.79 -1.31
N ASN A 106 16.10 17.57 -0.02
CA ASN A 106 17.09 18.29 0.79
C ASN A 106 18.27 17.39 1.21
N GLU A 107 19.08 16.97 0.24
CA GLU A 107 20.20 16.05 0.47
C GLU A 107 21.35 16.64 1.30
N HIS A 108 21.46 17.98 1.36
CA HIS A 108 22.54 18.70 2.04
C HIS A 108 22.39 18.75 3.57
N MET A 109 21.23 18.37 4.12
CA MET A 109 20.96 18.40 5.57
C MET A 109 21.10 17.00 6.19
N ASN A 110 21.31 16.93 7.51
CA ASN A 110 21.31 15.67 8.26
C ASN A 110 20.01 14.87 8.04
N SER A 111 20.15 13.56 7.80
CA SER A 111 19.08 12.66 7.37
C SER A 111 17.88 12.58 8.32
N GLY A 112 18.10 12.64 9.63
CA GLY A 112 17.01 12.65 10.62
C GLY A 112 16.31 14.01 10.69
N TYR A 113 17.09 15.09 10.69
CA TYR A 113 16.56 16.45 10.78
C TYR A 113 15.69 16.81 9.57
N ARG A 114 16.15 16.49 8.35
CA ARG A 114 15.38 16.76 7.11
C ARG A 114 14.05 16.01 7.10
N PHE A 115 14.01 14.76 7.56
CA PHE A 115 12.78 13.98 7.57
C PHE A 115 11.72 14.59 8.51
N ILE A 116 12.13 14.94 9.73
CA ILE A 116 11.23 15.56 10.72
C ILE A 116 10.78 16.95 10.27
N ARG A 117 11.67 17.73 9.66
CA ARG A 117 11.33 19.04 9.09
C ARG A 117 10.31 18.90 7.96
N GLY A 118 10.49 17.91 7.09
CA GLY A 118 9.55 17.57 6.02
C GLY A 118 8.15 17.22 6.53
N ILE A 119 8.08 16.43 7.59
CA ILE A 119 6.81 16.16 8.29
C ILE A 119 6.14 17.48 8.69
N LYS A 120 6.84 18.36 9.42
CA LYS A 120 6.23 19.60 9.92
C LYS A 120 5.74 20.53 8.81
N GLN A 121 6.47 20.63 7.71
CA GLN A 121 6.18 21.59 6.64
C GLN A 121 5.15 21.08 5.63
N LEU A 122 5.20 19.78 5.28
CA LEU A 122 4.42 19.24 4.16
C LEU A 122 3.25 18.34 4.57
N THR A 123 3.05 18.07 5.87
CA THR A 123 1.96 17.20 6.33
C THR A 123 0.59 17.66 5.83
N LEU A 124 0.22 18.94 6.03
CA LEU A 124 -1.11 19.43 5.65
C LEU A 124 -1.40 19.31 4.14
N PRO A 125 -0.54 19.83 3.23
CA PRO A 125 -0.81 19.69 1.80
C PRO A 125 -0.78 18.22 1.35
N TYR A 126 0.12 17.39 1.90
CA TYR A 126 0.18 15.97 1.54
C TYR A 126 -1.02 15.18 2.06
N PHE A 127 -1.57 15.57 3.21
CA PHE A 127 -2.79 14.99 3.76
C PHE A 127 -3.99 15.29 2.87
N LEU A 128 -4.14 16.54 2.40
CA LEU A 128 -5.19 16.92 1.44
C LEU A 128 -5.06 16.14 0.13
N TYR A 129 -3.85 16.07 -0.43
CA TYR A 129 -3.59 15.26 -1.63
C TYR A 129 -3.91 13.80 -1.40
N TYR A 130 -3.61 13.26 -0.23
CA TYR A 130 -3.94 11.88 0.12
C TYR A 130 -5.46 11.65 0.19
N ILE A 131 -6.24 12.56 0.78
CA ILE A 131 -7.70 12.46 0.80
C ILE A 131 -8.26 12.44 -0.62
N VAL A 132 -7.84 13.38 -1.46
CA VAL A 132 -8.32 13.45 -2.86
C VAL A 132 -7.90 12.21 -3.63
N GLN A 133 -6.64 11.77 -3.46
CA GLN A 133 -6.14 10.54 -4.06
C GLN A 133 -7.00 9.33 -3.64
N THR A 134 -7.28 9.19 -2.34
CA THR A 134 -8.11 8.10 -1.82
C THR A 134 -9.53 8.15 -2.39
N ALA A 135 -10.17 9.33 -2.40
CA ALA A 135 -11.50 9.50 -2.99
C ALA A 135 -11.51 9.10 -4.48
N LEU A 136 -10.49 9.51 -5.25
CA LEU A 136 -10.37 9.19 -6.66
C LEU A 136 -10.10 7.69 -6.89
N THR A 137 -9.31 7.05 -6.04
CA THR A 137 -9.10 5.59 -6.12
C THR A 137 -10.36 4.78 -5.81
N LEU A 138 -11.24 5.28 -4.93
CA LEU A 138 -12.48 4.60 -4.56
C LEU A 138 -13.61 4.80 -5.58
N LEU A 139 -13.52 5.81 -6.45
CA LEU A 139 -14.57 6.16 -7.40
C LEU A 139 -14.95 5.00 -8.34
N PRO A 140 -14.01 4.27 -8.98
CA PRO A 140 -14.38 3.14 -9.84
C PRO A 140 -15.02 1.99 -9.09
N LEU A 141 -14.77 1.86 -7.78
CA LEU A 141 -15.34 0.78 -6.96
C LEU A 141 -16.85 0.89 -6.88
N LEU A 142 -17.41 2.11 -6.90
CA LEU A 142 -18.86 2.33 -6.88
C LEU A 142 -19.56 1.68 -8.09
N TRP A 143 -18.87 1.62 -9.24
CA TRP A 143 -19.40 1.00 -10.45
C TRP A 143 -18.96 -0.46 -10.63
N LEU A 144 -17.76 -0.82 -10.18
CA LEU A 144 -17.25 -2.19 -10.24
C LEU A 144 -17.97 -3.12 -9.24
N TRP A 145 -18.32 -2.62 -8.05
CA TRP A 145 -19.02 -3.39 -7.02
C TRP A 145 -20.30 -4.08 -7.51
N PRO A 146 -21.28 -3.38 -8.12
CA PRO A 146 -22.49 -4.04 -8.63
C PRO A 146 -22.20 -4.99 -9.80
N LYS A 147 -21.15 -4.76 -10.59
CA LYS A 147 -20.74 -5.68 -11.66
C LYS A 147 -20.17 -6.98 -11.12
N PHE A 148 -19.35 -6.90 -10.07
CA PHE A 148 -18.84 -8.08 -9.39
C PHE A 148 -19.96 -8.93 -8.81
N GLY A 149 -21.00 -8.31 -8.24
CA GLY A 149 -22.20 -9.01 -7.79
C GLY A 149 -22.91 -9.78 -8.91
N LYS A 150 -23.10 -9.14 -10.07
CA LYS A 150 -23.73 -9.80 -11.24
C LYS A 150 -22.90 -10.98 -11.76
N ILE A 151 -21.59 -10.79 -11.92
CA ILE A 151 -20.66 -11.85 -12.38
C ILE A 151 -20.66 -13.02 -11.38
N ALA A 152 -20.70 -12.73 -10.07
CA ALA A 152 -20.75 -13.74 -9.03
C ALA A 152 -22.03 -14.58 -9.09
N THR A 153 -23.19 -13.96 -9.38
CA THR A 153 -24.46 -14.69 -9.51
C THR A 153 -24.59 -15.47 -10.82
N MET A 154 -23.89 -15.07 -11.88
CA MET A 154 -23.98 -15.68 -13.21
C MET A 154 -23.04 -16.87 -13.40
N THR A 155 -22.07 -17.04 -12.50
CA THR A 155 -21.00 -18.03 -12.69
C THR A 155 -21.16 -19.19 -11.72
N SER A 156 -21.23 -20.40 -12.25
CA SER A 156 -21.43 -21.63 -11.47
C SER A 156 -20.14 -22.26 -10.94
N SER A 157 -18.97 -21.78 -11.40
CA SER A 157 -17.67 -22.33 -11.03
C SER A 157 -16.63 -21.26 -10.65
N LEU A 158 -15.82 -21.55 -9.63
CA LEU A 158 -14.76 -20.66 -9.14
C LEU A 158 -13.74 -20.25 -10.22
N PRO A 159 -13.28 -21.15 -11.12
CA PRO A 159 -12.33 -20.80 -12.16
C PRO A 159 -12.89 -19.82 -13.19
N GLN A 160 -14.16 -20.00 -13.59
CA GLN A 160 -14.83 -19.08 -14.52
C GLN A 160 -15.07 -17.70 -13.90
N LEU A 161 -15.29 -17.65 -12.58
CA LEU A 161 -15.47 -16.40 -11.86
C LEU A 161 -14.16 -15.62 -11.84
N ALA A 162 -13.04 -16.31 -11.57
CA ALA A 162 -11.71 -15.71 -11.59
C ALA A 162 -11.37 -15.15 -12.98
N THR A 163 -11.54 -15.91 -14.06
CA THR A 163 -11.21 -15.45 -15.42
C THR A 163 -12.10 -14.29 -15.87
N SER A 164 -13.37 -14.26 -15.46
CA SER A 164 -14.30 -13.18 -15.78
C SER A 164 -14.01 -11.88 -15.01
N LEU A 165 -13.49 -11.98 -13.79
CA LEU A 165 -13.12 -10.82 -12.96
C LEU A 165 -11.73 -10.26 -13.26
N LEU A 166 -10.81 -11.12 -13.72
CA LEU A 166 -9.41 -10.79 -13.96
C LEU A 166 -9.18 -9.53 -14.83
N PRO A 167 -9.82 -9.35 -16.01
CA PRO A 167 -9.61 -8.15 -16.83
C PRO A 167 -10.08 -6.87 -16.12
N TRP A 168 -11.18 -6.92 -15.37
CA TRP A 168 -11.67 -5.78 -14.58
C TRP A 168 -10.71 -5.44 -13.44
N MET A 169 -10.18 -6.45 -12.76
CA MET A 169 -9.15 -6.27 -11.73
C MET A 169 -7.88 -5.64 -12.29
N ILE A 170 -7.40 -6.12 -13.44
CA ILE A 170 -6.21 -5.53 -14.11
C ILE A 170 -6.47 -4.08 -14.47
N GLY A 171 -7.60 -3.77 -15.12
CA GLY A 171 -7.97 -2.40 -15.47
C GLY A 171 -8.04 -1.47 -14.24
N TYR A 172 -8.59 -1.97 -13.13
CA TYR A 172 -8.65 -1.22 -11.88
C TYR A 172 -7.27 -1.02 -11.24
N LEU A 173 -6.39 -2.03 -11.25
CA LEU A 173 -5.02 -1.90 -10.76
C LEU A 173 -4.22 -0.88 -11.58
N LEU A 174 -4.35 -0.91 -12.91
CA LEU A 174 -3.73 0.08 -13.79
C LEU A 174 -4.23 1.50 -13.49
N TYR A 175 -5.53 1.66 -13.26
CA TYR A 175 -6.12 2.94 -12.87
C TYR A 175 -5.57 3.45 -11.53
N ILE A 176 -5.56 2.61 -10.47
CA ILE A 176 -5.00 3.00 -9.17
C ILE A 176 -3.53 3.42 -9.32
N TYR A 177 -2.76 2.65 -10.08
CA TYR A 177 -1.35 2.93 -10.30
C TYR A 177 -1.14 4.24 -11.05
N PHE A 178 -1.95 4.51 -12.07
CA PHE A 178 -1.93 5.79 -12.80
C PHE A 178 -2.26 6.97 -11.87
N VAL A 179 -3.34 6.88 -11.09
CA VAL A 179 -3.70 7.90 -10.09
C VAL A 179 -2.54 8.09 -9.10
N HIS A 180 -1.91 7.01 -8.66
CA HIS A 180 -0.74 7.09 -7.78
C HIS A 180 0.42 7.87 -8.39
N LEU A 181 0.75 7.63 -9.67
CA LEU A 181 1.78 8.39 -10.39
C LEU A 181 1.42 9.87 -10.51
N CYS A 182 0.17 10.22 -10.83
CA CYS A 182 -0.29 11.60 -10.90
C CYS A 182 -0.05 12.35 -9.58
N PHE A 183 -0.47 11.75 -8.46
CA PHE A 183 -0.32 12.36 -7.14
C PHE A 183 1.14 12.43 -6.67
N MET A 184 1.97 11.45 -7.03
CA MET A 184 3.42 11.52 -6.79
C MET A 184 4.06 12.72 -7.50
N TYR A 185 3.69 13.00 -8.76
CA TYR A 185 4.21 14.17 -9.50
C TYR A 185 3.67 15.49 -8.95
N ILE A 186 2.41 15.55 -8.51
CA ILE A 186 1.86 16.72 -7.82
C ILE A 186 2.64 16.98 -6.52
N GLN A 187 2.96 15.92 -5.76
CA GLN A 187 3.76 16.01 -4.54
C GLN A 187 5.18 16.52 -4.83
N PHE A 188 5.84 16.06 -5.90
CA PHE A 188 7.11 16.64 -6.37
C PHE A 188 6.98 18.12 -6.74
N GLY A 189 5.92 18.50 -7.45
CA GLY A 189 5.65 19.91 -7.76
C GLY A 189 5.55 20.79 -6.52
N LYS A 190 4.85 20.30 -5.50
CA LYS A 190 4.66 21.05 -4.25
C LYS A 190 5.97 21.29 -3.49
N LEU A 191 6.97 20.40 -3.61
CA LEU A 191 8.30 20.59 -3.02
C LEU A 191 9.04 21.81 -3.60
N TYR A 192 8.78 22.14 -4.86
CA TYR A 192 9.42 23.24 -5.59
C TYR A 192 8.45 24.40 -5.88
N GLU A 193 7.37 24.49 -5.10
CA GLU A 193 6.33 25.51 -5.23
C GLU A 193 5.66 25.59 -6.61
N ALA A 194 5.79 24.55 -7.43
CA ALA A 194 5.11 24.44 -8.71
C ALA A 194 3.63 24.08 -8.52
N GLY A 195 2.76 24.68 -9.33
CA GLY A 195 1.32 24.41 -9.31
C GLY A 195 0.99 22.97 -9.76
N PRO A 196 -0.10 22.35 -9.25
CA PRO A 196 -0.44 20.95 -9.52
C PRO A 196 -0.65 20.66 -11.01
N PHE A 197 -1.22 21.60 -11.76
CA PHE A 197 -1.43 21.48 -13.20
C PHE A 197 -0.12 21.42 -13.99
N THR A 198 0.89 22.21 -13.60
CA THR A 198 2.21 22.18 -14.26
C THR A 198 2.92 20.84 -14.05
N SER A 199 2.74 20.21 -12.89
CA SER A 199 3.29 18.88 -12.60
C SER A 199 2.59 17.78 -13.39
N LEU A 200 1.27 17.87 -13.53
CA LEU A 200 0.51 16.92 -14.35
C LEU A 200 0.83 17.07 -15.84
N PHE A 201 0.95 18.30 -16.34
CA PHE A 201 1.36 18.55 -17.72
C PHE A 201 2.74 17.94 -18.00
N ARG A 202 3.70 18.10 -17.08
CA ARG A 202 5.02 17.44 -17.16
C ARG A 202 4.93 15.92 -17.21
N LEU A 203 4.06 15.31 -16.39
CA LEU A 203 3.81 13.87 -16.44
C LEU A 203 3.29 13.42 -17.82
N ILE A 204 2.38 14.19 -18.43
CA ILE A 204 1.81 13.86 -19.75
C ILE A 204 2.88 13.98 -20.84
N CYS A 205 3.61 15.11 -20.87
CA CYS A 205 4.66 15.36 -21.85
C CYS A 205 5.78 14.32 -21.81
N TRP A 206 6.08 13.75 -20.65
CA TRP A 206 7.16 12.77 -20.48
C TRP A 206 6.66 11.36 -20.13
N SER A 207 5.37 11.10 -20.36
CA SER A 207 4.69 9.86 -20.04
C SER A 207 5.43 8.58 -20.45
N PRO A 208 6.07 8.44 -21.65
CA PRO A 208 6.73 7.18 -21.98
C PRO A 208 7.91 6.87 -21.05
N MET A 209 8.65 7.88 -20.60
CA MET A 209 9.81 7.67 -19.73
C MET A 209 9.41 7.44 -18.27
N VAL A 210 8.43 8.21 -17.79
CA VAL A 210 7.81 8.04 -16.48
C VAL A 210 7.23 6.64 -16.35
N LEU A 211 6.44 6.22 -17.36
CA LEU A 211 5.78 4.93 -17.39
C LEU A 211 6.78 3.78 -17.48
N SER A 212 7.84 3.91 -18.27
CA SER A 212 8.89 2.88 -18.36
C SER A 212 9.57 2.62 -17.02
N ILE A 213 9.98 3.67 -16.31
CA ILE A 213 10.58 3.53 -14.97
C ILE A 213 9.56 2.93 -14.00
N ALA A 214 8.32 3.41 -14.04
CA ALA A 214 7.23 2.94 -13.20
C ALA A 214 6.95 1.44 -13.39
N ILE A 215 6.84 0.97 -14.63
CA ILE A 215 6.65 -0.44 -14.98
C ILE A 215 7.81 -1.30 -14.48
N ILE A 216 9.06 -0.88 -14.71
CA ILE A 216 10.24 -1.64 -14.25
C ILE A 216 10.24 -1.76 -12.72
N MET A 217 9.97 -0.66 -12.00
CA MET A 217 9.93 -0.68 -10.53
C MET A 217 8.75 -1.52 -10.02
N LEU A 218 7.61 -1.50 -10.71
CA LEU A 218 6.46 -2.36 -10.42
C LEU A 218 6.82 -3.83 -10.60
N LEU A 219 7.47 -4.19 -11.72
CA LEU A 219 7.91 -5.56 -11.99
C LEU A 219 8.93 -6.05 -10.96
N ILE A 220 9.95 -5.23 -10.62
CA ILE A 220 10.95 -5.58 -9.59
C ILE A 220 10.26 -5.82 -8.25
N THR A 221 9.39 -4.90 -7.83
CA THR A 221 8.67 -5.01 -6.55
C THR A 221 7.71 -6.19 -6.55
N GLY A 222 7.03 -6.44 -7.67
CA GLY A 222 6.12 -7.58 -7.85
C GLY A 222 6.84 -8.92 -7.78
N ILE A 223 7.94 -9.08 -8.53
CA ILE A 223 8.77 -10.29 -8.51
C ILE A 223 9.33 -10.53 -7.11
N PHE A 224 9.85 -9.49 -6.46
CA PHE A 224 10.37 -9.60 -5.09
C PHE A 224 9.29 -10.05 -4.10
N THR A 225 8.09 -9.45 -4.20
CA THR A 225 6.95 -9.80 -3.34
C THR A 225 6.50 -11.24 -3.58
N LEU A 226 6.35 -11.64 -4.85
CA LEU A 226 5.97 -13.00 -5.21
C LEU A 226 7.00 -14.02 -4.72
N ALA A 227 8.29 -13.74 -4.91
CA ALA A 227 9.38 -14.60 -4.44
C ALA A 227 9.35 -14.76 -2.90
N ALA A 228 9.13 -13.67 -2.16
CA ALA A 228 9.05 -13.71 -0.70
C ALA A 228 7.84 -14.52 -0.20
N TYR A 229 6.67 -14.36 -0.83
CA TYR A 229 5.49 -15.15 -0.49
C TYR A 229 5.68 -16.63 -0.81
N THR A 230 6.15 -16.95 -2.02
CA THR A 230 6.40 -18.33 -2.45
C THR A 230 7.45 -19.01 -1.56
N ALA A 231 8.52 -18.29 -1.20
CA ALA A 231 9.53 -18.81 -0.27
C ALA A 231 8.93 -19.17 1.10
N THR A 232 7.99 -18.36 1.61
CA THR A 232 7.31 -18.61 2.88
C THR A 232 6.41 -19.85 2.84
N TYR A 233 5.84 -20.17 1.67
CA TYR A 233 5.03 -21.38 1.49
C TYR A 233 5.87 -22.65 1.34
N ILE A 234 7.03 -22.57 0.68
CA ILE A 234 7.88 -23.75 0.41
C ILE A 234 8.73 -24.09 1.64
N TRP A 235 9.21 -23.10 2.37
CA TRP A 235 10.11 -23.31 3.50
C TRP A 235 9.34 -23.14 4.81
N ALA A 236 9.15 -24.23 5.56
CA ALA A 236 8.69 -24.15 6.94
C ALA A 236 9.93 -24.18 7.86
N GLY A 237 10.24 -23.08 8.56
CA GLY A 237 11.36 -23.02 9.51
C GLY A 237 11.87 -21.61 9.83
N LEU A 238 13.00 -21.54 10.55
CA LEU A 238 13.63 -20.28 10.98
C LEU A 238 13.96 -19.35 9.81
N LEU A 239 14.30 -19.90 8.64
CA LEU A 239 14.59 -19.11 7.44
C LEU A 239 13.34 -18.38 6.92
N ALA A 240 12.17 -19.01 6.98
CA ALA A 240 10.91 -18.36 6.61
C ALA A 240 10.55 -17.22 7.57
N LEU A 241 10.81 -17.40 8.87
CA LEU A 241 10.65 -16.34 9.86
C LEU A 241 11.59 -15.16 9.57
N LEU A 242 12.85 -15.42 9.21
CA LEU A 242 13.80 -14.37 8.82
C LEU A 242 13.34 -13.63 7.55
N ILE A 243 12.91 -14.35 6.51
CA ILE A 243 12.37 -13.74 5.28
C ILE A 243 11.16 -12.87 5.61
N TYR A 244 10.22 -13.39 6.40
CA TYR A 244 9.01 -12.67 6.79
C TYR A 244 9.35 -11.39 7.56
N GLN A 245 10.32 -11.44 8.48
CA GLN A 245 10.74 -10.30 9.29
C GLN A 245 11.50 -9.25 8.48
N LEU A 246 12.30 -9.66 7.49
CA LEU A 246 13.06 -8.76 6.63
C LEU A 246 12.23 -8.20 5.47
N PHE A 247 11.13 -8.85 5.09
CA PHE A 247 10.29 -8.42 3.98
C PHE A 247 9.79 -6.96 4.10
N PRO A 248 9.31 -6.48 5.26
CA PRO A 248 8.94 -5.07 5.43
C PRO A 248 10.10 -4.09 5.23
N LEU A 249 11.34 -4.50 5.51
CA LEU A 249 12.54 -3.67 5.32
C LEU A 249 12.82 -3.50 3.84
N PHE A 250 12.90 -4.60 3.10
CA PHE A 250 13.11 -4.56 1.65
C PHE A 250 11.95 -3.87 0.92
N SER A 251 10.70 -4.11 1.33
CA SER A 251 9.53 -3.40 0.77
C SER A 251 9.61 -1.88 1.00
N SER A 252 10.14 -1.44 2.15
CA SER A 252 10.37 -0.01 2.42
C SER A 252 11.48 0.56 1.56
N TYR A 253 12.57 -0.19 1.39
CA TYR A 253 13.68 0.18 0.52
C TYR A 253 13.23 0.32 -0.94
N LEU A 254 12.58 -0.71 -1.51
CA LEU A 254 12.07 -0.70 -2.89
C LEU A 254 11.08 0.45 -3.12
N ARG A 255 10.26 0.78 -2.12
CA ARG A 255 9.35 1.92 -2.20
C ARG A 255 10.10 3.24 -2.30
N ILE A 256 11.08 3.49 -1.43
CA ILE A 256 11.88 4.72 -1.48
C ILE A 256 12.68 4.77 -2.79
N TRP A 257 13.24 3.64 -3.23
CA TRP A 257 13.95 3.54 -4.50
C TRP A 257 13.06 3.91 -5.69
N SER A 258 11.82 3.42 -5.73
CA SER A 258 10.86 3.78 -6.77
C SER A 258 10.58 5.28 -6.80
N ILE A 259 10.33 5.89 -5.64
CA ILE A 259 10.11 7.33 -5.50
C ILE A 259 11.37 8.10 -5.92
N ALA A 260 12.55 7.70 -5.45
CA ALA A 260 13.82 8.35 -5.75
C ALA A 260 14.17 8.28 -7.25
N SER A 261 13.92 7.16 -7.92
CA SER A 261 14.16 7.03 -9.36
C SER A 261 13.24 7.93 -10.19
N GLN A 262 11.99 8.10 -9.77
CA GLN A 262 11.04 9.03 -10.40
C GLN A 262 11.39 10.49 -10.08
N TYR A 263 11.84 10.75 -8.87
CA TYR A 263 12.31 12.05 -8.43
C TYR A 263 13.55 12.50 -9.20
N GLU A 264 14.53 11.62 -9.42
CA GLU A 264 15.73 11.94 -10.21
C GLU A 264 15.40 12.25 -11.67
N LEU A 265 14.41 11.57 -12.26
CA LEU A 265 13.91 11.91 -13.60
C LEU A 265 13.30 13.31 -13.62
N TRP A 266 12.48 13.62 -12.61
CA TRP A 266 11.81 14.90 -12.47
C TRP A 266 12.83 16.03 -12.25
N ARG A 267 13.76 15.86 -11.31
CA ARG A 267 14.83 16.83 -10.98
C ARG A 267 15.74 17.13 -12.16
N TYR A 268 16.16 16.10 -12.92
CA TYR A 268 17.01 16.29 -14.10
C TYR A 268 16.36 17.19 -15.16
N ARG A 269 15.03 17.21 -15.22
CA ARG A 269 14.27 17.99 -16.20
C ARG A 269 13.76 19.33 -15.68
N ASP A 270 13.92 19.61 -14.39
CA ASP A 270 13.62 20.91 -13.78
C ASP A 270 14.83 21.84 -13.75
N VAL A 271 16.04 21.30 -13.84
CA VAL A 271 17.31 22.05 -13.89
C VAL A 271 17.72 22.40 -15.33
N VAL A 272 16.94 21.97 -16.34
CA VAL A 272 17.15 22.26 -17.77
C VAL A 272 15.92 22.96 -18.32
#